data_AF-A0ABC9W179-F1
#
_entry.id   AF-A0ABC9W179-F1
#
_cell.length_a   1.000
_cell.length_b   1.000
_cell.length_c   1.000
_cell.angle_alpha   90.00
_cell.angle_beta   90.00
_cell.angle_gamma   90.00
#
_symmetry.space_group_name_H-M   'P 1'
#
loop_
_entity.id
_entity.type
_entity.pdbx_description
1 polymer ?
#
loop_
_entity_poly.entity_id
_entity_poly.type
_entity_poly.pdbx_seq_one_letter_code
_entity_poly.pdbx_strand_id
1 'polypeptide(L)'
;MNKELLDKVTYKKEAYRGWKQGQAAWEEYREIVRAARDQVRKAKVLIELNLARDVKDNKKSFYRYISDKRKTGENVGLLQKETGDLITWDMEKVEVLNDFFALVFSGKCSSLTAEVAEGKGMD
;
A
#
# COMPACT_ATOMS: atom_id res chain seq x y z
N MET A 1 -1.18 7.27 -19.53
CA MET A 1 -2.57 7.41 -19.02
C MET A 1 -3.32 8.27 -20.03
N ASN A 2 -4.50 7.85 -20.51
CA ASN A 2 -5.27 8.66 -21.46
C ASN A 2 -5.78 9.94 -20.76
N LYS A 3 -5.61 11.11 -21.39
CA LYS A 3 -6.06 12.42 -20.88
C LYS A 3 -7.55 12.41 -20.56
N GLU A 4 -8.36 11.77 -21.39
CA GLU A 4 -9.81 11.66 -21.20
C GLU A 4 -10.19 10.93 -19.89
N LEU A 5 -9.43 9.91 -19.49
CA LEU A 5 -9.68 9.20 -18.23
C LEU A 5 -9.31 10.06 -17.02
N LEU A 6 -8.25 10.86 -17.13
CA LEU A 6 -7.87 11.79 -16.08
C LEU A 6 -8.96 12.85 -15.91
N ASP A 7 -9.47 13.40 -17.00
CA ASP A 7 -10.55 14.40 -17.00
C ASP A 7 -11.82 13.86 -16.32
N LYS A 8 -12.18 12.58 -16.55
CA LYS A 8 -13.31 11.94 -15.85
C LYS A 8 -13.06 11.73 -14.36
N VAL A 9 -11.82 11.44 -13.97
CA VAL A 9 -11.46 11.28 -12.56
C VAL A 9 -11.45 12.62 -11.82
N THR A 10 -10.98 13.70 -12.45
CA THR A 10 -11.09 15.07 -11.91
C THR A 10 -12.54 15.51 -11.83
N TYR A 11 -13.32 15.30 -12.88
CA TYR A 11 -14.75 15.62 -12.87
C TYR A 11 -15.51 14.91 -11.74
N LYS A 12 -15.21 13.63 -11.49
CA LYS A 12 -15.74 12.90 -10.33
C LYS A 12 -15.38 13.56 -8.99
N LYS A 13 -14.15 14.09 -8.85
CA LYS A 13 -13.73 14.81 -7.62
C LYS A 13 -14.48 16.12 -7.45
N GLU A 14 -14.74 16.83 -8.54
CA GLU A 14 -15.52 18.07 -8.52
C GLU A 14 -16.98 17.80 -8.16
N ALA A 15 -17.58 16.77 -8.76
CA ALA A 15 -18.92 16.32 -8.43
C ALA A 15 -19.06 15.94 -6.95
N TYR A 16 -18.04 15.28 -6.37
CA TYR A 16 -18.00 15.00 -4.93
C TYR A 16 -18.00 16.28 -4.09
N ARG A 17 -17.22 17.30 -4.48
CA ARG A 17 -17.20 18.59 -3.77
C ARG A 17 -18.55 19.29 -3.84
N GLY A 18 -19.16 19.35 -5.03
CA GLY A 18 -20.48 19.96 -5.24
C GLY A 18 -21.57 19.27 -4.43
N TRP A 19 -21.62 17.93 -4.46
CA TRP A 19 -22.56 17.16 -3.63
C TRP A 19 -22.31 17.38 -2.14
N LYS A 20 -21.05 17.36 -1.68
CA LYS A 20 -20.71 17.57 -0.28
C LYS A 20 -21.09 18.97 0.24
N GLN A 21 -21.11 19.96 -0.65
CA GLN A 21 -21.51 21.34 -0.37
C GLN A 21 -23.02 21.58 -0.56
N GLY A 22 -23.80 20.55 -0.92
CA GLY A 22 -25.24 20.66 -1.16
C GLY A 22 -25.62 21.35 -2.48
N GLN A 23 -24.65 21.54 -3.39
CA GLN A 23 -24.84 22.19 -4.68
C GLN A 23 -25.30 21.23 -5.79
N ALA A 24 -25.18 19.92 -5.56
CA ALA A 24 -25.56 18.88 -6.51
C ALA A 24 -26.40 17.80 -5.83
N ALA A 25 -27.34 17.22 -6.58
CA ALA A 25 -28.16 16.12 -6.09
C ALA A 25 -27.30 14.85 -5.92
N TRP A 26 -27.70 13.99 -4.98
CA TRP A 26 -27.02 12.71 -4.75
C TRP A 26 -27.05 11.81 -6.00
N GLU A 27 -28.18 11.80 -6.70
CA GLU A 27 -28.40 11.02 -7.91
C GLU A 27 -27.41 11.40 -9.02
N GLU A 28 -27.19 12.69 -9.23
CA GLU A 28 -26.24 13.20 -10.23
C GLU A 28 -24.81 12.77 -9.90
N TYR A 29 -24.39 12.95 -8.64
CA TYR A 29 -23.08 12.48 -8.19
C TYR A 29 -22.92 10.97 -8.36
N ARG A 30 -23.95 10.19 -8.02
CA ARG A 30 -23.92 8.72 -8.13
C ARG A 30 -23.71 8.26 -9.56
N GLU A 31 -24.39 8.86 -10.53
CA GLU A 31 -24.22 8.51 -11.93
C GLU A 31 -22.83 8.90 -12.47
N ILE A 32 -22.29 10.04 -12.05
CA ILE A 32 -20.92 10.46 -12.39
C ILE A 32 -19.89 9.45 -11.86
N VAL A 33 -20.05 9.00 -10.60
CA VAL A 33 -19.15 8.00 -10.00
C VAL A 33 -19.23 6.67 -10.75
N ARG A 34 -20.43 6.20 -11.10
CA ARG A 34 -20.63 4.96 -11.86
C ARG A 34 -19.95 5.05 -13.23
N ALA A 35 -20.21 6.12 -13.98
CA ALA A 35 -19.62 6.34 -15.29
C ALA A 35 -18.08 6.39 -15.23
N ALA A 36 -17.51 7.12 -14.28
CA ALA A 36 -16.06 7.21 -14.12
C ALA A 36 -15.44 5.84 -13.76
N ARG A 37 -16.09 5.07 -12.88
CA ARG A 37 -15.64 3.72 -12.49
C ARG A 37 -15.63 2.77 -13.68
N ASP A 38 -16.69 2.76 -14.47
CA ASP A 38 -16.82 1.89 -15.64
C ASP A 38 -15.78 2.21 -16.70
N GLN A 39 -15.52 3.50 -16.94
CA GLN A 39 -14.49 3.94 -17.88
C GLN A 39 -13.09 3.51 -17.43
N VAL A 40 -12.76 3.67 -16.14
CA VAL A 40 -11.50 3.19 -15.58
C VAL A 40 -11.38 1.66 -15.71
N ARG A 41 -12.48 0.93 -15.49
CA ARG A 41 -12.50 -0.54 -15.64
C ARG A 41 -12.25 -0.97 -17.08
N LYS A 42 -12.92 -0.35 -18.06
CA LYS A 42 -12.73 -0.61 -19.49
C LYS A 42 -11.29 -0.30 -19.93
N ALA A 43 -10.76 0.84 -19.51
CA ALA A 43 -9.38 1.22 -19.81
C ALA A 43 -8.35 0.25 -19.23
N LYS A 44 -8.59 -0.22 -18.00
CA LYS A 44 -7.73 -1.22 -17.37
C LYS A 44 -7.72 -2.53 -18.18
N VAL A 45 -8.88 -3.05 -18.54
CA VAL A 45 -9.01 -4.27 -19.37
C VAL A 45 -8.29 -4.10 -20.70
N LEU A 46 -8.42 -2.93 -21.35
CA LEU A 46 -7.76 -2.65 -22.61
C LEU A 46 -6.22 -2.66 -22.48
N ILE A 47 -5.69 -2.06 -21.42
CA ILE A 47 -4.24 -2.06 -21.16
C ILE A 47 -3.74 -3.49 -20.89
N GLU A 48 -4.43 -4.25 -20.06
CA GLU A 48 -4.07 -5.64 -19.76
C GLU A 48 -4.12 -6.53 -21.01
N LEU A 49 -5.13 -6.33 -21.88
CA LEU A 49 -5.25 -7.03 -23.15
C LEU A 49 -4.06 -6.73 -24.07
N ASN A 50 -3.68 -5.46 -24.21
CA ASN A 50 -2.54 -5.07 -25.04
C ASN A 50 -1.22 -5.64 -24.50
N LEU A 51 -1.01 -5.60 -23.17
CA LEU A 51 0.16 -6.20 -22.54
C LEU A 51 0.25 -7.73 -22.76
N ALA A 52 -0.88 -8.42 -22.73
CA ALA A 52 -0.94 -9.86 -22.98
C ALA A 52 -0.66 -10.19 -24.45
N ARG A 53 -1.19 -9.40 -25.39
CA ARG A 53 -0.93 -9.56 -26.83
C ARG A 53 0.54 -9.31 -27.17
N ASP A 54 1.12 -8.26 -26.62
CA ASP A 54 2.48 -7.83 -26.93
C ASP A 54 3.53 -8.52 -26.04
N VAL A 55 3.17 -9.58 -25.32
CA VAL A 55 4.09 -10.23 -24.37
C VAL A 55 5.33 -10.79 -25.06
N LYS A 56 5.21 -11.24 -26.31
CA LYS A 56 6.34 -11.80 -27.06
C LYS A 56 7.37 -10.72 -27.42
N ASP A 57 6.90 -9.55 -27.84
CA ASP A 57 7.72 -8.46 -28.35
C ASP A 57 8.18 -7.51 -27.24
N ASN A 58 7.39 -7.37 -26.17
CA ASN A 58 7.65 -6.45 -25.06
C ASN A 58 7.44 -7.10 -23.68
N LYS A 59 8.15 -8.21 -23.44
CA LYS A 59 8.16 -8.94 -22.16
C LYS A 59 8.38 -8.03 -20.95
N LYS A 60 9.29 -7.05 -21.06
CA LYS A 60 9.63 -6.13 -19.97
C LYS A 60 8.43 -5.34 -19.46
N SER A 61 7.58 -4.84 -20.36
CA SER A 61 6.39 -4.10 -19.98
C SER A 61 5.36 -4.95 -19.23
N PHE A 62 5.18 -6.20 -19.66
CA PHE A 62 4.28 -7.15 -19.03
C PHE A 62 4.73 -7.49 -17.60
N TYR A 63 5.99 -7.88 -17.42
CA TYR A 63 6.50 -8.22 -16.09
C TYR A 63 6.55 -7.01 -15.15
N ARG A 64 6.85 -5.80 -15.67
CA ARG A 64 6.74 -4.56 -14.88
C ARG A 64 5.31 -4.32 -14.40
N TYR A 65 4.31 -4.47 -15.28
CA TYR A 65 2.92 -4.32 -14.87
C TYR A 65 2.56 -5.33 -13.76
N ILE A 66 2.98 -6.59 -13.89
CA ILE A 66 2.74 -7.61 -12.87
C ILE A 66 3.46 -7.27 -11.56
N SER A 67 4.71 -6.82 -11.59
CA SER A 67 5.43 -6.42 -10.37
C SER A 67 4.77 -5.22 -9.68
N ASP A 68 4.31 -4.23 -10.44
CA ASP A 68 3.62 -3.05 -9.90
C ASP A 68 2.25 -3.39 -9.30
N LYS A 69 1.62 -4.47 -9.76
CA LYS A 69 0.32 -4.96 -9.26
C LYS A 69 0.43 -6.00 -8.15
N ARG A 70 1.56 -6.70 -8.06
CA ARG A 70 1.86 -7.50 -6.88
C ARG A 70 1.91 -6.52 -5.72
N LYS A 71 1.14 -6.80 -4.66
CA LYS A 71 1.36 -6.16 -3.38
C LYS A 71 2.81 -6.49 -3.04
N THR A 72 3.71 -5.51 -3.05
CA THR A 72 5.00 -5.67 -2.40
C THR A 72 4.65 -6.01 -0.96
N GLY A 73 4.66 -7.31 -0.64
CA GLY A 73 4.57 -7.76 0.74
C GLY A 73 5.67 -6.99 1.47
N GLU A 74 5.27 -6.30 2.53
CA GLU A 74 6.11 -5.54 3.46
C GLU A 74 7.57 -5.45 2.99
N ASN A 75 7.97 -4.27 2.49
CA ASN A 75 9.38 -3.94 2.62
C ASN A 75 9.73 -4.26 4.08
N VAL A 76 10.80 -5.04 4.30
CA VAL A 76 11.29 -5.37 5.63
C VAL A 76 11.14 -4.12 6.48
N GLY A 77 10.29 -4.19 7.51
CA GLY A 77 10.00 -3.04 8.35
C GLY A 77 11.30 -2.41 8.82
N LEU A 78 11.32 -1.10 9.02
CA LEU A 78 12.47 -0.44 9.64
C LEU A 78 12.83 -1.21 10.92
N LEU A 79 14.09 -1.62 11.02
CA LEU A 79 14.57 -2.33 12.21
C LEU A 79 14.32 -1.44 13.42
N GLN A 80 13.73 -2.03 14.46
CA GLN A 80 13.50 -1.38 15.74
C GLN A 80 14.49 -1.96 16.76
N LYS A 81 14.99 -1.10 17.64
CA LYS A 81 15.73 -1.58 18.82
C LYS A 81 14.76 -2.26 19.79
N GLU A 82 15.29 -2.99 20.77
CA GLU A 82 14.47 -3.57 21.85
C GLU A 82 13.63 -2.52 22.59
N THR A 83 14.11 -1.27 22.66
CA THR A 83 13.42 -0.11 23.24
C THR A 83 12.22 0.38 22.42
N GLY A 84 12.01 -0.13 21.20
CA GLY A 84 10.93 0.29 20.29
C GLY A 84 11.28 1.46 19.38
N ASP A 85 12.46 2.06 19.52
CA ASP A 85 12.93 3.16 18.68
C ASP A 85 13.31 2.69 17.27
N LEU A 86 12.96 3.50 16.26
CA LEU A 86 13.33 3.27 14.87
C LEU A 86 14.83 3.52 14.65
N ILE A 87 15.51 2.55 14.04
CA ILE A 87 16.93 2.66 13.73
C ILE A 87 17.11 3.54 12.48
N THR A 88 17.89 4.62 12.63
CA THR A 88 18.14 5.59 11.55
C THR A 88 19.54 5.47 10.96
N TRP A 89 20.52 4.98 11.73
CA TRP A 89 21.92 4.87 11.32
C TRP A 89 22.29 3.46 10.82
N ASP A 90 23.14 3.38 9.80
CA ASP A 90 23.54 2.09 9.21
C ASP A 90 24.39 1.23 10.16
N MET A 91 25.20 1.85 11.01
CA MET A 91 25.99 1.14 12.03
C MET A 91 25.09 0.41 13.05
N GLU A 92 24.04 1.10 13.51
CA GLU A 92 23.07 0.53 14.44
C GLU A 92 22.27 -0.63 13.82
N LYS A 93 21.99 -0.59 12.51
CA LYS A 93 21.34 -1.71 11.81
C LYS A 93 22.21 -2.95 11.79
N VAL A 94 23.52 -2.77 11.61
CA VAL A 94 24.50 -3.88 11.58
C VAL A 94 24.61 -4.53 12.95
N GLU A 95 24.66 -3.73 14.01
CA GLU A 95 24.71 -4.23 15.40
C GLU A 95 23.47 -5.07 15.74
N VAL A 96 22.27 -4.52 15.53
CA VAL A 96 21.01 -5.22 15.83
C VAL A 96 20.87 -6.52 15.03
N LEU A 97 21.31 -6.53 13.77
CA LEU A 97 21.29 -7.74 12.95
C LEU A 97 22.29 -8.78 13.46
N ASN A 98 23.49 -8.35 13.85
CA ASN A 98 24.53 -9.23 14.37
C ASN A 98 24.12 -9.85 15.71
N ASP A 99 23.50 -9.08 16.59
CA ASP A 99 22.98 -9.55 17.88
C ASP A 99 21.84 -10.56 17.68
N PHE A 100 20.89 -10.27 16.77
CA PHE A 100 19.83 -11.21 16.40
C PHE A 100 20.40 -12.52 15.84
N PHE A 101 21.39 -12.43 14.96
CA PHE A 101 22.06 -13.60 14.38
C PHE A 101 22.76 -14.42 15.47
N ALA A 102 23.54 -13.77 16.34
CA ALA A 102 24.21 -14.43 17.46
C ALA A 102 23.22 -15.11 18.43
N LEU A 103 22.04 -14.51 18.67
CA LEU A 103 21.00 -15.06 19.52
C LEU A 103 20.41 -16.35 18.95
N VAL A 104 20.16 -16.42 17.63
CA VAL A 104 19.67 -17.62 16.94
C VAL A 104 20.63 -18.80 17.11
N PHE A 105 21.95 -18.56 17.11
CA PHE A 105 22.96 -19.61 17.23
C PHE A 105 23.43 -19.89 18.66
N SER A 106 23.17 -18.99 19.61
CA SER A 106 23.64 -19.12 21.00
C SER A 106 22.63 -19.82 21.93
N GLY A 107 21.46 -20.23 21.45
CA GLY A 107 20.48 -21.04 22.20
C GLY A 107 19.89 -20.39 23.45
N LYS A 108 20.16 -19.10 23.69
CA LYS A 108 19.65 -18.35 24.84
C LYS A 108 18.37 -17.61 24.44
N CYS A 109 17.24 -18.31 24.49
CA CYS A 109 15.94 -17.64 24.56
C CYS A 109 15.79 -17.03 25.96
N SER A 110 16.28 -15.82 26.18
CA SER A 110 15.76 -15.02 27.29
C SER A 110 14.40 -14.49 26.86
N SER A 111 13.35 -15.05 27.45
CA SER A 111 11.97 -14.60 27.35
C SER A 111 11.90 -13.08 27.28
N LEU A 112 11.25 -12.56 26.22
CA LEU A 112 10.82 -11.17 26.15
C LEU A 112 9.95 -10.93 27.40
N THR A 113 10.49 -10.25 28.40
CA THR A 113 9.75 -9.94 29.62
C THR A 113 8.69 -8.92 29.25
N ALA A 114 7.49 -9.39 28.95
CA ALA A 114 6.30 -8.58 28.97
C ALA A 114 6.07 -8.18 30.43
N GLU A 115 6.46 -6.96 30.81
CA GLU A 115 5.89 -6.33 31.99
C GLU A 115 4.41 -6.05 31.69
N VAL A 116 3.58 -7.01 32.07
CA VAL A 116 2.15 -6.82 32.26
C VAL A 116 2.02 -5.88 33.46
N ALA A 117 1.64 -4.64 33.22
CA ALA A 117 1.14 -3.76 34.27
C ALA A 117 -0.10 -4.42 34.88
N GLU A 118 0.03 -4.96 36.09
CA GLU A 118 -1.10 -5.38 36.91
C GLU A 118 -2.00 -4.17 37.16
N GLY A 119 -3.13 -4.13 36.44
CA GLY A 119 -4.26 -3.31 36.83
C GLY A 119 -4.86 -3.88 38.11
N LYS A 120 -4.66 -3.18 39.23
CA LYS A 120 -5.41 -3.42 40.46
C LYS A 120 -6.53 -2.39 40.56
N GLY A 121 -7.75 -2.85 40.30
CA GLY A 121 -8.98 -2.08 40.50
C GLY A 121 -9.63 -2.35 41.87
N MET A 122 -10.44 -1.36 42.27
CA MET A 122 -11.51 -1.35 43.31
C MET A 122 -11.00 -1.45 44.77
N ASP A 123 -11.41 -0.57 45.70
CA ASP A 123 -12.69 0.12 45.89
C ASP A 123 -12.61 1.66 45.97
#